data_AF-A0A444V586-F1
#
_entry.id   AF-A0A444V586-F1
#
_cell.length_a   1.000
_cell.length_b   1.000
_cell.length_c   1.000
_cell.angle_alpha   90.00
_cell.angle_beta   90.00
_cell.angle_gamma   90.00
#
_symmetry.space_group_name_H-M   'P 1'
#
loop_
_entity.id
_entity.type
_entity.pdbx_description
1 polymer ?
#
loop_
_entity_poly.entity_id
_entity_poly.type
_entity_poly.pdbx_seq_one_letter_code
_entity_poly.pdbx_strand_id
1 'polypeptide(L)'
;MQQDPVYDFPDSQAAEPLPVHRGSLKSISVLDRLLLTHSVWMQLSINSATALHILQREPPGTFLVRKSTTSQKKVLCVRLADDTMPGDVLAYPLALPEAIAKATSHKQLEAISHMGVGTV
;
A
#
# COMPACT_ATOMS: atom_id res chain seq x y z
N MET A 1 -21.58 32.61 49.50
CA MET A 1 -20.97 32.61 48.15
C MET A 1 -21.12 31.22 47.58
N GLN A 2 -21.29 31.13 46.25
CA GLN A 2 -21.59 29.97 45.40
C GLN A 2 -23.07 29.56 45.33
N GLN A 3 -23.78 30.18 44.38
CA GLN A 3 -24.92 29.60 43.69
C GLN A 3 -24.37 28.61 42.64
N ASP A 4 -24.92 27.40 42.58
CA ASP A 4 -24.67 26.45 41.50
C ASP A 4 -25.09 27.06 40.15
N PRO A 5 -24.24 27.03 39.12
CA PRO A 5 -24.68 27.41 37.79
C PRO A 5 -25.63 26.32 37.27
N VAL A 6 -26.90 26.69 37.11
CA VAL A 6 -27.88 25.90 36.36
C VAL A 6 -27.38 25.82 34.92
N TYR A 7 -26.77 24.70 34.57
CA TYR A 7 -26.39 24.41 33.20
C TYR A 7 -27.67 24.12 32.42
N ASP A 8 -28.05 25.04 31.53
CA ASP A 8 -29.00 24.78 30.44
C ASP A 8 -28.33 23.77 29.49
N PHE A 9 -28.61 22.48 29.71
CA PHE A 9 -28.28 21.48 28.72
C PHE A 9 -29.21 21.72 27.52
N PRO A 10 -28.68 22.03 26.32
CA PRO A 10 -29.55 22.16 25.17
C PRO A 10 -30.27 20.82 24.98
N ASP A 11 -31.58 20.92 24.81
CA ASP A 11 -32.47 19.79 24.52
C ASP A 11 -31.85 18.84 23.50
N SER A 12 -32.17 17.55 23.65
CA SER A 12 -31.74 16.45 22.79
C SER A 12 -32.36 16.53 21.38
N GLN A 13 -32.27 17.69 20.74
CA GLN A 13 -32.86 17.98 19.46
C GLN A 13 -31.86 17.58 18.37
N ALA A 14 -32.07 16.35 17.89
CA ALA A 14 -31.77 15.92 16.54
C ALA A 14 -30.42 16.43 15.98
N ALA A 15 -29.32 15.85 16.47
CA ALA A 15 -28.17 15.68 15.60
C ALA A 15 -28.58 14.63 14.54
N GLU A 16 -29.37 15.06 13.56
CA GLU A 16 -29.38 14.41 12.26
C GLU A 16 -27.91 14.14 11.93
N PRO A 17 -27.50 12.90 11.67
CA PRO A 17 -26.14 12.67 11.20
C PRO A 17 -26.00 13.56 9.98
N LEU A 18 -25.19 14.62 10.12
CA LEU A 18 -24.74 15.42 9.00
C LEU A 18 -24.44 14.41 7.91
N PRO A 19 -24.88 14.62 6.66
CA PRO A 19 -24.39 13.80 5.59
C PRO A 19 -22.87 13.95 5.67
N VAL A 20 -22.23 12.93 6.24
CA VAL A 20 -20.91 12.52 5.84
C VAL A 20 -21.16 12.29 4.37
N HIS A 21 -20.92 13.34 3.59
CA HIS A 21 -20.20 13.23 2.35
C HIS A 21 -18.97 12.39 2.73
N ARG A 22 -19.19 11.08 2.84
CA ARG A 22 -18.34 10.05 2.27
C ARG A 22 -18.20 10.53 0.85
N GLY A 23 -17.31 11.50 0.67
CA GLY A 23 -17.03 12.10 -0.61
C GLY A 23 -16.86 10.90 -1.50
N SER A 24 -17.71 10.79 -2.51
CA SER A 24 -17.74 9.66 -3.43
C SER A 24 -16.29 9.36 -3.73
N LEU A 25 -15.77 8.30 -3.09
CA LEU A 25 -14.37 7.97 -3.17
C LEU A 25 -14.30 7.45 -4.58
N LYS A 26 -14.00 8.34 -5.54
CA LYS A 26 -13.60 7.92 -6.88
C LYS A 26 -12.58 6.84 -6.61
N SER A 27 -12.94 5.60 -6.92
CA SER A 27 -12.15 4.44 -6.56
C SER A 27 -10.81 4.64 -7.23
N ILE A 28 -9.81 5.10 -6.49
CA ILE A 28 -8.47 5.30 -7.04
C ILE A 28 -8.05 3.97 -7.64
N SER A 29 -7.56 3.97 -8.88
CA SER A 29 -7.26 2.71 -9.55
C SER A 29 -6.07 2.02 -8.89
N VAL A 30 -5.88 0.72 -9.16
CA VAL A 30 -4.68 0.03 -8.67
C VAL A 30 -3.43 0.69 -9.25
N LEU A 31 -3.47 1.07 -10.54
CA LEU A 31 -2.37 1.76 -11.20
C LEU A 31 -2.06 3.11 -10.53
N ASP A 32 -3.07 3.93 -10.27
CA ASP A 32 -2.92 5.21 -9.58
C ASP A 32 -2.35 5.02 -8.17
N ARG A 33 -2.86 4.06 -7.40
CA ARG A 33 -2.32 3.73 -6.08
C ARG A 33 -0.84 3.34 -6.15
N LEU A 34 -0.46 2.53 -7.13
CA LEU A 34 0.93 2.13 -7.33
C LEU A 34 1.80 3.35 -7.68
N LEU A 35 1.34 4.22 -8.57
CA LEU A 35 2.05 5.44 -8.94
C LEU A 35 2.19 6.43 -7.76
N LEU A 36 1.20 6.55 -6.89
CA LEU A 36 1.30 7.44 -5.73
C LEU A 36 2.23 6.92 -4.64
N THR A 37 2.32 5.60 -4.48
CA THR A 37 3.04 4.99 -3.34
C THR A 37 4.43 4.48 -3.69
N HIS A 38 4.82 4.46 -4.98
CA HIS A 38 6.06 3.83 -5.43
C HIS A 38 7.33 4.37 -4.76
N SER A 39 7.36 5.64 -4.36
CA SER A 39 8.54 6.23 -3.72
C SER A 39 8.91 5.56 -2.39
N VAL A 40 7.92 4.98 -1.70
CA VAL A 40 8.13 4.33 -0.39
C VAL A 40 8.58 2.88 -0.57
N TRP A 41 7.91 2.12 -1.43
CA TRP A 41 8.20 0.68 -1.58
C TRP A 41 9.17 0.34 -2.71
N MET A 42 9.39 1.20 -3.71
CA MET A 42 10.27 0.92 -4.86
C MET A 42 11.68 1.51 -4.68
N GLN A 43 12.46 0.90 -3.79
CA GLN A 43 13.83 1.30 -3.47
C GLN A 43 14.85 0.75 -4.49
N LEU A 44 14.96 1.36 -5.68
CA LEU A 44 15.82 0.84 -6.77
C LEU A 44 17.33 1.02 -6.56
N SER A 45 17.74 1.88 -5.63
CA SER A 45 19.15 2.17 -5.33
C SER A 45 19.77 1.24 -4.28
N ILE A 46 18.95 0.54 -3.50
CA ILE A 46 19.45 -0.27 -2.38
C ILE A 46 19.84 -1.68 -2.83
N ASN A 47 20.90 -2.20 -2.23
CA ASN A 47 21.38 -3.57 -2.50
C ASN A 47 20.68 -4.60 -1.59
N SER A 48 21.05 -5.88 -1.75
CA SER A 48 20.42 -6.98 -1.01
C SER A 48 20.67 -6.91 0.51
N ALA A 49 21.85 -6.50 0.95
CA ALA A 49 22.20 -6.42 2.37
C ALA A 49 21.42 -5.29 3.06
N THR A 50 21.34 -4.12 2.41
CA THR A 50 20.53 -2.99 2.91
C THR A 50 19.05 -3.34 2.99
N ALA A 51 18.51 -4.02 1.98
CA ALA A 51 17.11 -4.46 1.98
C ALA A 51 16.81 -5.44 3.14
N LEU A 52 17.70 -6.40 3.39
CA LEU A 52 17.59 -7.32 4.52
C LEU A 52 17.59 -6.56 5.85
N HIS A 53 18.54 -5.64 6.03
CA HIS A 53 18.65 -4.85 7.26
C HIS A 53 17.39 -4.01 7.54
N ILE A 54 16.81 -3.39 6.50
CA ILE A 54 15.56 -2.62 6.64
C ILE A 54 14.42 -3.55 7.03
N LEU A 55 14.19 -4.63 6.25
CA LEU A 55 13.03 -5.51 6.43
C LEU A 55 13.06 -6.31 7.73
N GLN A 56 14.24 -6.59 8.29
CA GLN A 56 14.36 -7.25 9.60
C GLN A 56 13.82 -6.42 10.77
N ARG A 57 13.79 -5.09 10.62
CA ARG A 57 13.31 -4.15 11.65
C ARG A 57 11.82 -3.85 11.52
N GLU A 58 11.21 -4.26 10.42
CA GLU A 58 9.82 -4.03 10.08
C GLU A 58 8.94 -5.22 10.48
N PRO A 59 7.63 -5.00 10.67
CA PRO A 59 6.71 -6.09 10.98
C PRO A 59 6.62 -7.10 9.81
N PRO A 60 6.22 -8.35 10.09
CA PRO A 60 5.86 -9.31 9.06
C PRO A 60 4.83 -8.76 8.06
N GLY A 61 5.03 -9.07 6.78
CA GLY A 61 4.23 -8.56 5.67
C GLY A 61 4.79 -7.29 5.03
N THR A 62 5.73 -6.57 5.67
CA THR A 62 6.41 -5.45 5.03
C THR A 62 7.25 -5.92 3.85
N PHE A 63 7.21 -5.14 2.77
CA PHE A 63 7.93 -5.45 1.55
C PHE A 63 8.57 -4.20 0.93
N LEU A 64 9.51 -4.44 0.04
CA LEU A 64 10.05 -3.43 -0.86
C LEU A 64 10.47 -4.08 -2.18
N VAL A 65 10.63 -3.27 -3.22
CA VAL A 65 11.10 -3.68 -4.54
C VAL A 65 12.43 -2.98 -4.80
N ARG A 66 13.48 -3.76 -5.05
CA ARG A 66 14.83 -3.26 -5.38
C ARG A 66 15.29 -3.68 -6.77
N LYS A 67 16.36 -3.06 -7.26
CA LYS A 67 17.06 -3.52 -8.46
C LYS A 67 18.16 -4.53 -8.07
N SER A 68 18.20 -5.67 -8.75
CA SER A 68 19.32 -6.61 -8.65
C SER A 68 20.49 -6.09 -9.47
N THR A 69 21.67 -5.95 -8.87
CA THR A 69 22.89 -5.52 -9.58
C THR A 69 23.38 -6.58 -10.57
N THR A 70 23.23 -7.86 -10.22
CA THR A 70 23.70 -8.98 -11.05
C THR A 70 22.80 -9.26 -12.24
N SER A 71 21.48 -9.26 -12.05
CA SER A 71 20.52 -9.60 -13.12
C SER A 71 19.88 -8.38 -13.78
N GLN A 72 20.09 -7.17 -13.24
CA GLN A 72 19.40 -5.94 -13.65
C GLN A 72 17.86 -6.00 -13.57
N LYS A 73 17.29 -7.04 -12.96
CA LYS A 73 15.84 -7.22 -12.77
C LYS A 73 15.36 -6.56 -11.48
N LYS A 74 14.07 -6.20 -11.44
CA LYS A 74 13.39 -5.83 -10.19
C LYS A 74 13.17 -7.08 -9.34
N VAL A 75 13.36 -6.96 -8.04
CA VAL A 75 13.19 -8.06 -7.08
C VAL A 75 12.30 -7.56 -5.94
N LEU A 76 11.21 -8.28 -5.68
CA LEU A 76 10.34 -8.09 -4.53
C LEU A 76 10.95 -8.78 -3.32
N CYS A 77 11.17 -8.04 -2.24
CA CYS A 77 11.67 -8.54 -0.97
C CYS A 77 10.54 -8.42 0.06
N VAL A 78 10.22 -9.49 0.79
CA VAL A 78 9.11 -9.53 1.76
C VAL A 78 9.60 -10.11 3.09
N ARG A 79 9.31 -9.42 4.21
CA ARG A 79 9.51 -9.95 5.55
C ARG A 79 8.38 -10.94 5.86
N LEU A 80 8.69 -12.20 6.12
CA LEU A 80 7.69 -13.18 6.52
C LEU A 80 7.50 -13.23 8.03
N ALA A 81 6.35 -13.74 8.46
CA ALA A 81 6.21 -14.23 9.82
C ALA A 81 6.67 -15.68 9.79
N ASP A 82 7.83 -15.99 10.36
CA ASP A 82 8.17 -17.38 10.65
C ASP A 82 8.61 -17.48 12.11
N ASP A 83 7.94 -18.37 12.81
CA ASP A 83 8.23 -18.80 14.20
C ASP A 83 9.48 -19.70 14.25
N THR A 84 9.96 -20.16 13.09
CA THR A 84 11.05 -21.14 12.96
C THR A 84 12.42 -20.50 12.73
N MET A 85 12.49 -19.33 12.07
CA MET A 85 13.72 -18.56 11.94
C MET A 85 13.48 -17.04 12.04
N PRO A 86 14.07 -16.37 13.05
CA PRO A 86 13.97 -14.92 13.15
C PRO A 86 14.72 -14.24 11.99
N GLY A 87 14.02 -13.36 11.28
CA GLY A 87 14.63 -12.46 10.29
C GLY A 87 14.58 -12.91 8.84
N ASP A 88 13.81 -13.95 8.50
CA ASP A 88 13.66 -14.39 7.12
C ASP A 88 12.99 -13.33 6.23
N VAL A 89 13.67 -13.05 5.12
CA VAL A 89 13.24 -12.17 4.04
C VAL A 89 13.29 -12.97 2.75
N LEU A 90 12.15 -13.13 2.08
CA LEU A 90 12.08 -13.81 0.79
C LEU A 90 12.30 -12.83 -0.35
N ALA A 91 13.01 -13.27 -1.39
CA ALA A 91 13.34 -12.47 -2.55
C ALA A 91 12.80 -13.13 -3.83
N TYR A 92 11.91 -12.43 -4.53
CA TYR A 92 11.23 -12.89 -5.73
C TYR A 92 11.56 -11.99 -6.93
N PRO A 93 12.22 -12.50 -7.98
CA PRO A 93 12.43 -11.75 -9.21
C PRO A 93 11.11 -11.39 -9.88
N LEU A 94 10.89 -10.11 -10.19
CA LEU A 94 9.74 -9.64 -10.92
C LEU A 94 10.02 -9.68 -12.42
N ALA A 95 9.16 -10.39 -13.15
CA ALA A 95 9.09 -10.34 -14.61
C ALA A 95 7.80 -9.61 -15.01
N LEU A 96 7.86 -8.80 -16.07
CA LEU A 96 6.66 -8.18 -16.60
C LEU A 96 5.86 -9.24 -17.39
N PRO A 97 4.57 -9.45 -17.07
CA PRO A 97 3.68 -10.22 -17.91
C PRO A 97 3.58 -9.58 -19.30
N GLU A 98 3.32 -10.39 -20.33
CA GLU A 98 3.24 -9.90 -21.72
C GLU A 98 2.26 -8.73 -21.89
N ALA A 99 1.11 -8.78 -21.22
CA ALA A 99 0.09 -7.73 -21.33
C ALA A 99 0.62 -6.36 -20.86
N ILE A 100 1.40 -6.34 -19.78
CA ILE A 100 2.02 -5.10 -19.28
C ILE A 100 3.18 -4.68 -20.20
N ALA A 101 3.98 -5.64 -20.67
CA ALA A 101 5.11 -5.37 -21.55
C ALA A 101 4.69 -4.82 -22.93
N LYS A 102 3.52 -5.24 -23.45
CA LYS A 102 2.96 -4.79 -24.74
C LYS A 102 2.12 -3.52 -24.63
N ALA A 103 1.77 -3.06 -23.43
CA ALA A 103 0.99 -1.85 -23.25
C ALA A 103 1.83 -0.61 -23.61
N THR A 104 1.33 0.20 -24.53
CA THR A 104 2.00 1.44 -24.98
C THR A 104 1.28 2.70 -24.51
N SER A 105 0.14 2.54 -23.83
CA SER A 105 -0.70 3.65 -23.37
C SER A 105 -1.16 3.48 -21.93
N HIS A 106 -1.35 4.61 -21.25
CA HIS A 106 -1.94 4.65 -19.90
C HIS A 106 -3.30 3.95 -19.85
N LYS A 107 -4.14 4.13 -20.88
CA LYS A 107 -5.48 3.52 -20.96
C LYS A 107 -5.42 1.99 -20.98
N GLN A 108 -4.41 1.39 -21.62
CA GLN A 108 -4.21 -0.06 -21.62
C GLN A 108 -3.76 -0.55 -20.24
N LEU A 109 -2.82 0.14 -19.59
CA LEU A 109 -2.39 -0.21 -18.23
C LEU A 109 -3.54 -0.12 -17.22
N GLU A 110 -4.40 0.89 -17.38
CA GLU A 110 -5.59 1.08 -16.56
C GLU A 110 -6.59 -0.07 -16.74
N ALA A 111 -6.86 -0.46 -18.00
CA ALA A 111 -7.70 -1.61 -18.30
C ALA A 111 -7.14 -2.91 -17.71
N ILE A 112 -5.81 -3.10 -17.74
CA ILE A 112 -5.14 -4.25 -17.13
C ILE A 112 -5.31 -4.25 -15.59
N SER A 113 -5.21 -3.08 -14.96
CA SER A 113 -5.39 -2.90 -13.50
C SER A 113 -6.78 -3.37 -13.03
N HIS A 114 -7.82 -3.23 -13.86
CA HIS A 114 -9.17 -3.68 -13.53
C HIS A 114 -9.41 -5.20 -13.67
N MET A 115 -8.54 -5.93 -14.39
CA MET A 115 -8.72 -7.37 -14.59
C MET A 115 -8.49 -8.21 -13.32
N GLY A 116 -7.86 -7.64 -12.28
CA GLY A 116 -7.60 -8.30 -11.00
C GLY A 116 -8.73 -8.19 -9.96
N VAL A 117 -9.86 -7.58 -10.29
CA VAL A 117 -10.98 -7.31 -9.36
C VAL A 117 -12.12 -8.35 -9.49
N GLY A 118 -11.90 -9.46 -10.19
CA GLY A 118 -12.92 -10.48 -10.47
C GLY A 118 -12.86 -11.71 -9.55
N THR A 119 -13.98 -11.92 -8.83
CA THR A 119 -14.51 -13.15 -8.21
C THR A 119 -13.77 -13.77 -7.02
N VAL A 120 -14.29 -13.51 -5.82
CA VAL A 120 -14.61 -14.56 -4.83
C VAL A 120 -16.10 -14.55 -4.57
#